data_AF-A0ABD3W382-F1
#
_entry.id   AF-A0ABD3W382-F1
#
_cell.length_a   1.000
_cell.length_b   1.000
_cell.length_c   1.000
_cell.angle_alpha   90.00
_cell.angle_beta   90.00
_cell.angle_gamma   90.00
#
_symmetry.space_group_name_H-M   'P 1'
#
loop_
_entity.id
_entity.type
_entity.pdbx_description
1 polymer ?
#
loop_
_entity_poly.entity_id
_entity_poly.type
_entity_poly.pdbx_seq_one_letter_code
_entity_poly.pdbx_strand_id
1 'polypeptide(L)'
;IFRAVQFLHDLGTIQYFTNEYLKSRVVINPQWIVDIMACVVSVKDSPIKEGRLKHQDINKIWKDYPEELNSWLLRMTEEYDLTFPMESKKVNLVPCLLPEKQPK
;
A
#
# COMPACT_ATOMS: atom_id res chain seq x y z
N ILE A 1 2.15 5.82 -27.82
CA ILE A 1 2.66 5.75 -26.42
C ILE A 1 1.64 5.05 -25.51
N PHE A 2 0.40 5.53 -25.38
CA PHE A 2 -0.62 4.90 -24.52
C PHE A 2 -0.85 3.40 -24.77
N ARG A 3 -0.95 2.97 -26.03
CA ARG A 3 -1.10 1.55 -26.39
C ARG A 3 0.09 0.67 -26.00
N ALA A 4 1.31 1.22 -26.02
CA ALA A 4 2.50 0.47 -25.63
C ALA A 4 2.57 0.31 -24.10
N VAL A 5 2.18 1.34 -23.36
CA VAL A 5 2.07 1.29 -21.89
C VAL A 5 0.99 0.30 -21.45
N GLN A 6 -0.17 0.30 -22.10
CA GLN A 6 -1.22 -0.70 -21.84
C GLN A 6 -0.76 -2.13 -22.19
N PHE A 7 -0.11 -2.32 -23.33
CA PHE A 7 0.39 -3.64 -23.72
C PHE A 7 1.42 -4.19 -22.72
N LEU A 8 2.35 -3.35 -22.24
CA LEU A 8 3.33 -3.75 -21.22
C LEU A 8 2.69 -3.97 -19.85
N HIS A 9 1.55 -3.33 -19.60
CA HIS A 9 0.72 -3.60 -18.43
C HIS A 9 0.00 -4.93 -18.48
N ASP A 10 -0.63 -5.24 -19.60
CA ASP A 10 -1.28 -6.53 -19.82
C ASP A 10 -0.27 -7.69 -19.80
N LEU A 11 1.00 -7.41 -20.17
CA LEU A 11 2.11 -8.36 -20.09
C LEU A 11 2.69 -8.52 -18.67
N GLY A 12 2.25 -7.73 -17.69
CA GLY A 12 2.78 -7.72 -16.33
C GLY A 12 4.17 -7.09 -16.19
N THR A 13 4.69 -6.45 -17.24
CA THR A 13 6.01 -5.80 -17.20
C THR A 13 5.94 -4.41 -16.58
N ILE A 14 4.82 -3.69 -16.72
CA ILE A 14 4.64 -2.32 -16.17
C ILE A 14 3.25 -2.20 -15.53
N GLN A 15 3.12 -1.80 -14.27
CA GLN A 15 1.81 -1.52 -13.69
C GLN A 15 1.41 -0.07 -13.97
N TYR A 16 0.48 0.16 -14.91
CA TYR A 16 -0.10 1.48 -15.17
C TYR A 16 -1.45 1.61 -14.49
N PHE A 17 -1.53 2.46 -13.46
CA PHE A 17 -2.78 2.72 -12.75
C PHE A 17 -3.61 3.78 -13.50
N THR A 18 -4.86 3.45 -13.82
CA THR A 18 -5.79 4.34 -14.53
C THR A 18 -6.59 5.26 -13.60
N ASN A 19 -6.52 5.03 -12.28
CA ASN A 19 -7.17 5.82 -11.24
C ASN A 19 -6.56 7.24 -11.17
N GLU A 20 -7.39 8.28 -11.03
CA GLU A 20 -6.97 9.69 -11.05
C GLU A 20 -5.88 10.03 -10.03
N TYR A 21 -5.83 9.31 -8.89
CA TYR A 21 -4.84 9.55 -7.84
C TYR A 21 -3.50 8.84 -8.06
N LEU A 22 -3.50 7.72 -8.79
CA LEU A 22 -2.30 6.91 -9.06
C LEU A 22 -1.72 7.16 -10.46
N LYS A 23 -2.50 7.76 -11.38
CA LYS A 23 -2.08 8.18 -12.73
C LYS A 23 -0.83 9.08 -12.77
N SER A 24 -0.53 9.77 -11.66
CA SER A 24 0.60 10.69 -11.57
C SER A 24 1.96 9.99 -11.63
N ARG A 25 2.03 8.68 -11.36
CA ARG A 25 3.29 7.92 -11.34
C ARG A 25 3.10 6.54 -11.99
N VAL A 26 3.91 6.26 -13.01
CA VAL A 26 3.97 4.95 -13.67
C VAL A 26 4.84 4.02 -12.82
N VAL A 27 4.30 2.87 -12.40
CA VAL A 27 5.09 1.86 -11.69
C VAL A 27 5.62 0.86 -12.72
N ILE A 28 6.93 0.85 -12.91
CA ILE A 28 7.58 0.15 -14.03
C ILE A 28 7.95 -1.31 -13.68
N ASN A 29 7.77 -1.75 -12.42
CA ASN A 29 8.16 -3.10 -12.00
C ASN A 29 7.13 -3.71 -11.01
N PRO A 30 6.53 -4.87 -11.32
CA PRO A 30 5.60 -5.56 -10.41
C PRO A 30 6.26 -6.04 -9.11
N GLN A 31 7.56 -6.39 -9.12
CA GLN A 31 8.28 -6.81 -7.92
C GLN A 31 8.27 -5.72 -6.85
N TRP A 32 8.35 -4.46 -7.29
CA TRP A 32 8.34 -3.32 -6.40
C TRP A 32 7.01 -3.16 -5.64
N ILE A 33 5.89 -3.54 -6.27
CA ILE A 33 4.58 -3.56 -5.60
C ILE A 33 4.57 -4.66 -4.54
N VAL A 34 5.08 -5.84 -4.87
CA VAL A 34 5.19 -6.96 -3.92
C VAL A 34 6.02 -6.54 -2.71
N ASP A 35 7.13 -5.82 -2.91
CA ASP A 35 7.99 -5.35 -1.84
C ASP A 35 7.25 -4.34 -0.93
N ILE A 36 6.46 -3.42 -1.51
CA ILE A 36 5.61 -2.47 -0.76
C ILE A 36 4.58 -3.20 0.09
N MET A 37 3.90 -4.18 -0.48
CA MET A 37 2.91 -4.98 0.22
C MET A 37 3.57 -5.79 1.34
N ALA A 38 4.76 -6.36 1.08
CA ALA A 38 5.57 -7.08 2.05
C ALA A 38 5.93 -6.22 3.27
N CYS A 39 6.22 -4.92 3.08
CA CYS A 39 6.45 -3.99 4.19
C CYS A 39 5.24 -3.89 5.13
N VAL A 40 4.01 -3.92 4.61
CA VAL A 40 2.79 -3.82 5.42
C VAL A 40 2.49 -5.14 6.16
N VAL A 41 2.69 -6.28 5.52
CA VAL A 41 2.37 -7.59 6.12
C VAL A 41 3.50 -8.16 6.99
N SER A 42 4.72 -7.63 6.89
CA SER A 42 5.86 -8.10 7.69
C SER A 42 5.60 -7.89 9.18
N VAL A 43 5.59 -8.97 9.95
CA VAL A 43 5.21 -8.99 11.38
C VAL A 43 6.36 -8.60 12.31
N LYS A 44 7.61 -8.72 11.87
CA LYS A 44 8.78 -8.44 12.72
C LYS A 44 8.94 -6.92 12.92
N ASP A 45 8.70 -6.47 14.14
CA ASP A 45 8.78 -5.06 14.58
C ASP A 45 7.89 -4.08 13.80
N SER A 46 6.76 -4.56 13.29
CA SER A 46 5.80 -3.69 12.60
C SER A 46 5.18 -2.68 13.57
N PRO A 47 5.06 -1.40 13.17
CA PRO A 47 4.31 -0.42 13.95
C PRO A 47 2.80 -0.72 13.97
N ILE A 48 2.32 -1.67 13.17
CA ILE A 48 0.93 -2.08 13.11
C ILE A 48 0.59 -2.90 14.36
N LYS A 49 -0.22 -2.32 15.25
CA LYS A 49 -0.68 -3.00 16.47
C LYS A 49 -2.15 -3.34 16.33
N GLU A 50 -2.51 -4.61 16.60
CA GLU A 50 -3.89 -5.11 16.51
C GLU A 50 -4.54 -4.82 15.15
N GLY A 51 -3.79 -4.95 14.06
CA GLY A 51 -4.25 -4.63 12.71
C GLY A 51 -4.52 -3.14 12.49
N ARG A 52 -3.97 -2.23 13.30
CA ARG A 52 -4.13 -0.78 13.14
C ARG A 52 -2.81 -0.11 12.77
N LEU A 53 -2.78 0.47 11.57
CA LEU A 53 -1.70 1.28 11.04
C LEU A 53 -1.98 2.77 11.27
N LYS A 54 -1.25 3.42 12.17
CA LYS A 54 -1.35 4.87 12.36
C LYS A 54 -0.58 5.61 11.27
N HIS A 55 -1.14 6.69 10.74
CA HIS A 55 -0.45 7.50 9.71
C HIS A 55 0.85 8.14 10.22
N GLN A 56 1.01 8.30 11.54
CA GLN A 56 2.25 8.77 12.16
C GLN A 56 3.39 7.76 12.11
N ASP A 57 3.06 6.47 11.97
CA ASP A 57 4.04 5.38 11.94
C ASP A 57 4.27 4.82 10.53
N ILE A 58 3.60 5.39 9.52
CA ILE A 58 3.71 5.03 8.11
C ILE A 58 5.16 5.14 7.60
N ASN A 59 5.89 6.16 8.05
CA ASN A 59 7.29 6.35 7.71
C ASN A 59 8.21 5.24 8.27
N LYS A 60 7.78 4.49 9.29
CA LYS A 60 8.52 3.35 9.82
C LYS A 60 8.32 2.10 8.97
N ILE A 61 7.15 1.97 8.33
CA ILE A 61 6.86 0.86 7.39
C ILE A 61 7.68 1.02 6.12
N TRP A 62 7.62 2.22 5.53
CA TRP A 62 8.31 2.54 4.29
C TRP A 62 9.55 3.41 4.54
N LYS A 63 10.35 3.05 5.54
CA LYS A 63 11.56 3.78 5.95
C LYS A 63 12.61 3.91 4.84
N ASP A 64 12.62 2.96 3.91
CA ASP A 64 13.56 2.90 2.79
C ASP A 64 13.05 3.73 1.59
N TYR A 65 11.86 4.34 1.71
CA TYR A 65 11.23 5.16 0.69
C TYR A 65 11.17 6.64 1.12
N PRO A 66 11.24 7.59 0.17
CA PRO A 66 11.05 9.00 0.46
C PRO A 66 9.71 9.28 1.15
N GLU A 67 9.72 10.12 2.19
CA GLU A 67 8.50 10.41 2.97
C GLU A 67 7.36 11.00 2.14
N GLU A 68 7.68 11.71 1.05
CA GLU A 68 6.70 12.24 0.10
C GLU A 68 5.88 11.12 -0.58
N LEU A 69 6.41 9.90 -0.67
CA LEU A 69 5.71 8.75 -1.25
C LEU A 69 4.77 8.06 -0.27
N ASN A 70 4.92 8.29 1.03
CA ASN A 70 4.16 7.58 2.07
C ASN A 70 2.63 7.64 1.85
N SER A 71 2.09 8.81 1.53
CA SER A 71 0.66 8.96 1.27
C SER A 71 0.21 8.26 -0.01
N TRP A 72 1.10 8.19 -1.01
CA TRP A 72 0.82 7.51 -2.27
C TRP A 72 0.93 5.99 -2.12
N LEU A 73 1.90 5.50 -1.35
CA LEU A 73 2.06 4.08 -0.99
C LEU A 73 0.86 3.58 -0.19
N LEU A 74 0.37 4.39 0.77
CA LEU A 74 -0.83 4.06 1.52
C LEU A 74 -2.06 3.91 0.61
N ARG A 75 -2.27 4.83 -0.33
CA ARG A 75 -3.37 4.73 -1.29
C ARG A 75 -3.25 3.50 -2.18
N MET A 76 -2.02 3.14 -2.56
CA MET A 76 -1.81 1.90 -3.29
C MET A 76 -2.28 0.69 -2.47
N THR A 77 -1.93 0.63 -1.18
CA THR A 77 -2.37 -0.50 -0.34
C THR A 77 -3.88 -0.49 -0.06
N GLU A 78 -4.53 0.67 -0.14
CA GLU A 78 -5.99 0.79 -0.12
C GLU A 78 -6.63 0.21 -1.40
N GLU A 79 -6.09 0.53 -2.57
CA GLU A 79 -6.60 0.04 -3.86
C GLU A 79 -6.45 -1.48 -4.06
N TYR A 80 -5.49 -2.09 -3.36
CA TYR A 80 -5.30 -3.55 -3.35
C TYR A 80 -5.97 -4.25 -2.16
N ASP A 81 -6.88 -3.57 -1.44
CA ASP A 81 -7.64 -4.10 -0.31
C ASP A 81 -6.76 -4.63 0.86
N LEU A 82 -5.51 -4.16 0.95
CA LEU A 82 -4.61 -4.51 2.06
C LEU A 82 -4.85 -3.64 3.28
N THR A 83 -5.23 -2.39 3.06
CA THR A 83 -5.46 -1.42 4.13
C THR A 83 -6.76 -0.65 3.93
N PHE A 84 -7.52 -0.43 5.00
CA PHE A 84 -8.81 0.27 4.92
C PHE A 84 -8.77 1.55 5.76
N PRO A 85 -9.05 2.73 5.20
CA PRO A 85 -9.05 3.97 5.95
C PRO A 85 -10.20 3.98 6.97
N MET A 86 -9.93 4.45 8.19
CA MET A 86 -10.96 4.58 9.22
C MET A 86 -11.45 6.03 9.29
N GLU A 87 -12.73 6.27 9.01
CA GLU A 87 -13.32 7.62 8.83
C GLU A 87 -13.05 8.63 9.96
N SER A 88 -12.82 8.15 11.19
CA SER A 88 -12.70 8.99 12.38
C SER A 88 -11.27 9.25 12.85
N LYS A 89 -10.26 8.55 12.32
CA LYS A 89 -8.87 8.65 12.80
C LYS A 89 -7.90 8.54 11.64
N LYS A 90 -6.74 9.20 11.73
CA LYS A 90 -5.60 9.03 10.80
C LYS A 90 -4.95 7.65 10.96
N VAL A 91 -5.73 6.60 10.74
CA VAL A 91 -5.44 5.20 11.00
C VAL A 91 -6.08 4.38 9.88
N ASN A 92 -5.31 3.45 9.33
CA ASN A 92 -5.81 2.42 8.43
C ASN A 92 -5.85 1.08 9.14
N LEU A 93 -6.86 0.27 8.84
CA LEU A 93 -6.98 -1.11 9.30
C LEU A 93 -6.26 -2.04 8.33
N VAL A 94 -5.56 -3.03 8.85
CA VAL A 94 -4.84 -4.05 8.08
C VAL A 94 -5.44 -5.40 8.46
N PRO A 95 -6.40 -5.94 7.68
CA PRO A 95 -7.20 -7.10 8.08
C PRO A 95 -6.36 -8.34 8.38
N CYS A 96 -5.29 -8.57 7.62
CA CYS A 96 -4.39 -9.72 7.80
C CYS A 96 -3.63 -9.71 9.13
N LEU A 97 -3.60 -8.57 9.84
CA LEU A 97 -2.94 -8.41 11.13
C LEU A 97 -3.94 -8.17 12.28
N LEU A 98 -5.24 -8.31 12.02
CA LEU A 98 -6.26 -8.28 13.07
C LEU A 98 -6.15 -9.52 13.96
N PRO A 99 -6.31 -9.38 15.28
CA PRO A 99 -6.36 -10.52 16.17
C PRO A 99 -7.60 -11.37 15.87
N GLU A 100 -7.46 -12.69 15.86
CA GLU A 100 -8.58 -13.65 15.69
C GLU A 100 -9.64 -13.57 16.80
N LYS A 101 -9.33 -12.88 17.91
CA LYS A 101 -10.30 -12.65 18.98
C LYS A 101 -11.36 -11.65 18.52
N GLN A 102 -12.60 -12.15 18.38
CA GLN A 102 -13.79 -11.30 18.25
C GLN A 102 -13.86 -10.31 19.43
N PRO A 103 -14.24 -9.04 19.19
CA PRO A 103 -14.53 -8.12 20.29
C PRO A 103 -15.68 -8.68 21.12
N LYS A 104 -15.51 -8.69 22.45
CA LYS A 104 -16.58 -8.97 23.41
C LYS A 104 -17.49 -7.75 23.58
#